data_AF-A0A1W6PZ51-F1
#
_entry.id   AF-A0A1W6PZ51-F1
#
_cell.length_a   1.000
_cell.length_b   1.000
_cell.length_c   1.000
_cell.angle_alpha   90.00
_cell.angle_beta   90.00
_cell.angle_gamma   90.00
#
_symmetry.space_group_name_H-M   'P 1'
#
loop_
_entity.id
_entity.type
_entity.pdbx_description
1 polymer ?
#
loop_
_entity_poly.entity_id
_entity_poly.type
_entity_poly.pdbx_seq_one_letter_code
_entity_poly.pdbx_strand_id
1 'polypeptide(L)'
;MRRLVYYFRPLLKNSYQVVVAEDGSIWIEKDSRKSRKIIQSPPPWVPGLISKLDGEHTIPNILNELKSEQYDVTKCDVHDFVSALASCGLIDES
;
A
#
# COMPACT_ATOMS: atom_id res chain seq x y z
N MET A 1 -22.31 -5.90 -3.02
CA MET A 1 -21.49 -4.80 -3.58
C MET A 1 -20.16 -5.37 -4.06
N ARG A 2 -19.93 -5.56 -5.38
CA ARG A 2 -18.69 -6.20 -5.90
C ARG A 2 -18.10 -5.54 -7.16
N ARG A 3 -18.57 -4.34 -7.55
CA ARG A 3 -18.15 -3.69 -8.81
C ARG A 3 -17.16 -2.53 -8.67
N LEU A 4 -16.91 -1.99 -7.48
CA LEU A 4 -16.08 -0.79 -7.30
C LEU A 4 -14.57 -1.05 -7.22
N VAL A 5 -14.15 -2.27 -6.85
CA VAL A 5 -12.73 -2.56 -6.56
C VAL A 5 -11.85 -2.63 -7.81
N TYR A 6 -12.44 -2.81 -9.00
CA TYR A 6 -11.66 -2.96 -10.23
C TYR A 6 -11.01 -1.64 -10.71
N TYR A 7 -11.58 -0.51 -10.30
CA TYR A 7 -11.11 0.83 -10.66
C TYR A 7 -10.53 1.60 -9.48
N PHE A 8 -10.42 0.95 -8.31
CA PHE A 8 -9.87 1.59 -7.13
C PHE A 8 -8.37 1.84 -7.36
N ARG A 9 -8.00 3.11 -7.36
CA ARG A 9 -6.63 3.59 -7.45
C ARG A 9 -6.24 4.09 -6.08
N PRO A 10 -5.66 3.23 -5.23
CA PRO A 10 -5.27 3.66 -3.89
C PRO A 10 -4.22 4.77 -4.01
N LEU A 11 -4.54 5.93 -3.47
CA LEU A 11 -3.61 7.03 -3.31
C LEU A 11 -3.23 7.12 -1.84
N LEU A 12 -1.94 7.06 -1.53
CA LEU A 12 -1.50 7.33 -0.18
C LEU A 12 -1.69 8.82 0.11
N LYS A 13 -2.32 9.16 1.24
CA LYS A 13 -2.59 10.55 1.60
C LYS A 13 -1.28 11.35 1.63
N ASN A 14 -1.26 12.49 0.95
CA ASN A 14 -0.09 13.38 0.90
C ASN A 14 0.40 13.85 2.28
N SER A 15 -0.44 13.78 3.32
CA SER A 15 -0.04 14.06 4.70
C SER A 15 0.77 12.94 5.37
N TYR A 16 0.96 11.81 4.70
CA TYR A 16 1.75 10.68 5.16
C TYR A 16 2.89 10.41 4.20
N GLN A 17 4.09 10.28 4.76
CA GLN A 17 5.27 9.83 4.06
C GLN A 17 5.48 8.35 4.37
N VAL A 18 5.83 7.57 3.35
CA VAL A 18 6.30 6.20 3.56
C VAL A 18 7.80 6.14 3.36
N VAL A 19 8.48 5.59 4.36
CA VAL A 19 9.93 5.41 4.38
C VAL A 19 10.18 3.91 4.51
N VAL A 20 10.94 3.35 3.58
CA VAL A 20 11.48 1.99 3.71
C VAL A 20 12.84 2.13 4.39
N ALA A 21 12.97 1.58 5.59
CA ALA A 21 14.21 1.59 6.35
C ALA A 21 15.19 0.53 5.82
N GLU A 22 16.47 0.69 6.13
CA GLU A 22 17.55 -0.20 5.65
C GLU A 22 17.42 -1.63 6.17
N ASP A 23 16.71 -1.83 7.29
CA ASP A 23 16.38 -3.14 7.86
C ASP A 23 15.18 -3.81 7.17
N GLY A 24 14.61 -3.17 6.14
CA GLY A 24 13.40 -3.62 5.44
C GLY A 24 12.10 -3.28 6.17
N SER A 25 12.14 -2.61 7.32
CA SER A 25 10.94 -2.13 7.99
C SER A 25 10.31 -0.98 7.20
N ILE A 26 8.98 -0.88 7.24
CA ILE A 26 8.26 0.20 6.56
C ILE A 26 7.69 1.14 7.61
N TRP A 27 8.01 2.42 7.50
CA TRP A 27 7.58 3.48 8.39
C TRP A 27 6.61 4.38 7.64
N ILE A 28 5.37 4.46 8.13
CA ILE A 28 4.36 5.36 7.62
C ILE A 28 4.24 6.50 8.63
N GLU A 29 4.80 7.65 8.30
CA GLU A 29 4.89 8.82 9.17
C GLU A 29 3.94 9.91 8.69
N LYS A 30 3.11 10.43 9.59
CA LYS A 30 2.35 11.64 9.30
C LYS A 30 3.30 12.84 9.37
N ASP A 31 3.19 13.76 8.41
CA ASP A 31 3.98 15.00 8.30
C ASP A 31 4.07 15.77 9.65
N SER A 32 2.98 15.70 10.44
CA SER A 32 2.88 16.25 11.81
C SER A 32 3.79 15.59 12.88
N ARG A 33 4.62 14.59 12.56
CA ARG A 33 5.55 13.86 13.46
C ARG A 33 4.94 13.18 14.71
N LYS A 34 3.63 13.29 14.92
CA LYS A 34 2.94 12.74 16.11
C LYS A 34 2.43 11.31 15.93
N SER A 35 2.39 10.80 14.71
CA SER A 35 1.79 9.50 14.41
C SER A 35 2.65 8.78 13.39
N ARG A 36 3.25 7.68 13.83
CA ARG A 36 4.07 6.79 13.00
C ARG A 36 3.55 5.37 13.16
N LYS A 37 3.23 4.72 12.05
CA LYS A 37 3.00 3.27 12.01
C LYS A 37 4.25 2.60 11.50
N ILE A 38 4.72 1.60 12.24
CA ILE A 38 5.88 0.80 11.87
C ILE A 38 5.35 -0.58 11.53
N ILE A 39 5.64 -1.02 10.31
CA ILE A 39 5.44 -2.40 9.89
C ILE A 39 6.83 -3.04 9.99
N GLN A 40 7.02 -3.84 11.04
CA GLN A 40 8.26 -4.59 11.25
C GLN A 40 8.21 -5.89 10.45
N SER A 41 9.27 -6.19 9.69
CA SER A 41 9.35 -7.35 8.80
C SER A 41 8.15 -7.52 7.86
N PRO A 42 7.83 -6.50 7.03
CA PRO A 42 6.78 -6.64 6.05
C PRO A 42 7.13 -7.73 5.02
N PRO A 43 6.13 -8.41 4.44
CA PRO A 43 6.36 -9.28 3.30
C PRO A 43 7.12 -8.55 2.17
N PRO A 44 7.96 -9.27 1.40
CA PRO A 44 8.87 -8.66 0.42
C PRO A 44 8.15 -7.89 -0.70
N TRP A 45 6.87 -8.17 -0.94
CA TRP A 45 6.04 -7.45 -1.92
C TRP A 45 5.46 -6.13 -1.40
N VAL A 46 5.46 -5.89 -0.08
CA VAL A 46 4.84 -4.68 0.50
C VAL A 46 5.57 -3.39 0.11
N PRO A 47 6.92 -3.30 0.12
CA PRO A 47 7.61 -2.11 -0.39
C PRO A 47 7.23 -1.79 -1.83
N GLY A 48 7.15 -2.82 -2.69
CA GLY A 48 6.73 -2.70 -4.09
C GLY A 48 5.26 -2.33 -4.26
N LEU A 49 4.39 -2.78 -3.36
CA LEU A 49 2.98 -2.38 -3.35
C LEU A 49 2.85 -0.90 -2.99
N ILE A 50 3.51 -0.47 -1.90
CA ILE A 50 3.42 0.89 -1.39
C ILE A 50 3.94 1.92 -2.39
N SER A 51 5.04 1.62 -3.09
CA SER A 51 5.57 2.51 -4.13
C SER A 51 4.61 2.72 -5.30
N LYS A 52 3.59 1.86 -5.44
CA LYS A 52 2.54 1.92 -6.47
C LYS A 52 1.19 2.39 -5.92
N LEU A 53 1.10 2.83 -4.66
CA LEU A 53 -0.09 3.48 -4.10
C LEU A 53 -0.09 4.99 -4.43
N ASP A 54 0.06 5.30 -5.70
CA ASP A 54 0.25 6.64 -6.25
C ASP A 54 -1.03 7.28 -6.79
N GLY A 55 -2.17 6.58 -6.68
CA GLY A 55 -3.44 7.02 -7.26
C GLY A 55 -3.51 6.90 -8.78
N GLU A 56 -2.48 6.39 -9.45
CA GLU A 56 -2.49 6.09 -10.88
C GLU A 56 -2.74 4.59 -11.13
N HIS A 57 -2.08 3.72 -10.36
CA HIS A 57 -2.18 2.28 -10.52
C HIS A 57 -3.45 1.72 -9.85
N THR A 58 -4.17 0.90 -10.60
CA THR A 58 -5.31 0.14 -10.05
C THR A 58 -4.82 -1.11 -9.32
N ILE A 59 -5.56 -1.59 -8.32
CA ILE A 59 -5.27 -2.85 -7.62
C ILE A 59 -4.89 -4.02 -8.55
N PRO A 60 -5.63 -4.32 -9.65
CA PRO A 60 -5.23 -5.38 -10.58
C PRO A 60 -3.91 -5.09 -11.33
N ASN A 61 -3.61 -3.83 -11.67
CA ASN A 61 -2.31 -3.49 -12.26
C ASN A 61 -1.17 -3.72 -11.28
N ILE A 62 -1.33 -3.23 -10.05
CA ILE A 62 -0.31 -3.42 -9.01
C ILE A 62 -0.05 -4.91 -8.77
N LEU A 63 -1.12 -5.72 -8.70
CA LEU A 63 -0.99 -7.17 -8.57
C LEU A 63 -0.22 -7.80 -9.74
N ASN A 64 -0.50 -7.39 -10.98
CA ASN A 64 0.19 -7.90 -12.16
C ASN A 64 1.68 -7.51 -12.15
N GLU A 65 2.00 -6.29 -11.73
CA GLU A 65 3.39 -5.83 -11.62
C GLU A 65 4.15 -6.59 -10.54
N LEU A 66 3.58 -6.74 -9.34
CA LEU A 66 4.20 -7.52 -8.27
C LEU A 66 4.43 -8.98 -8.68
N LYS A 67 3.50 -9.57 -9.43
CA LYS A 67 3.68 -10.91 -9.99
C LYS A 67 4.76 -10.95 -11.07
N SER A 68 4.87 -9.91 -11.90
CA SER A 68 5.94 -9.78 -12.89
C SER A 68 7.31 -9.65 -12.22
N GLU A 69 7.37 -9.06 -11.02
CA GLU A 69 8.56 -9.01 -10.17
C GLU A 69 8.83 -10.34 -9.43
N GLN A 70 8.07 -11.40 -9.74
CA GLN A 70 8.17 -12.74 -9.14
C GLN A 70 7.83 -12.80 -7.66
N TYR A 71 7.07 -11.84 -7.14
CA TYR A 71 6.55 -11.93 -5.79
C TYR A 71 5.38 -12.93 -5.70
N ASP A 72 5.41 -13.77 -4.68
CA ASP A 72 4.28 -14.62 -4.31
C ASP A 72 3.24 -13.80 -3.54
N VAL A 73 2.35 -13.15 -4.29
CA VAL A 73 1.30 -12.28 -3.76
C VAL A 73 -0.05 -12.64 -4.37
N THR A 74 -1.07 -12.78 -3.51
CA THR A 74 -2.43 -13.04 -3.96
C THR A 74 -3.24 -11.74 -4.04
N LYS A 75 -4.34 -11.79 -4.80
CA LYS A 75 -5.30 -10.68 -4.86
C LYS A 75 -5.88 -10.36 -3.48
N CYS A 76 -6.08 -11.38 -2.65
CA CYS A 76 -6.59 -11.21 -1.29
C CYS A 76 -5.57 -10.46 -0.43
N ASP A 77 -4.29 -10.82 -0.51
CA ASP A 77 -3.23 -10.14 0.26
C ASP A 77 -3.16 -8.65 -0.05
N VAL A 78 -3.16 -8.28 -1.34
CA VAL A 78 -3.16 -6.87 -1.76
C VAL A 78 -4.41 -6.16 -1.27
N HIS A 79 -5.57 -6.81 -1.37
CA HIS A 79 -6.83 -6.23 -0.95
C HIS A 79 -6.89 -6.03 0.57
N ASP A 80 -6.51 -7.03 1.36
CA ASP A 80 -6.47 -6.95 2.82
C ASP A 80 -5.47 -5.89 3.29
N PHE A 81 -4.31 -5.79 2.63
CA PHE A 81 -3.34 -4.76 2.97
C PHE A 81 -3.85 -3.34 2.66
N VAL A 82 -4.40 -3.13 1.45
CA VAL A 82 -4.97 -1.82 1.08
C VAL A 82 -6.19 -1.49 1.94
N SER A 83 -7.03 -2.47 2.29
CA SER A 83 -8.16 -2.29 3.19
C SER A 83 -7.70 -1.95 4.62
N ALA A 84 -6.62 -2.57 5.09
CA ALA A 84 -6.00 -2.21 6.36
C ALA A 84 -5.47 -0.76 6.33
N LEU A 85 -4.77 -0.36 5.26
CA LEU A 85 -4.32 1.03 5.09
C LEU A 85 -5.49 2.02 5.04
N ALA A 86 -6.56 1.70 4.33
CA ALA A 86 -7.77 2.50 4.26
C ALA A 86 -8.46 2.62 5.64
N SER A 87 -8.58 1.51 6.38
CA SER A 87 -9.10 1.48 7.76
C SER A 87 -8.22 2.26 8.74
N CYS A 88 -6.92 2.37 8.44
CA CYS A 88 -5.99 3.23 9.17
C CYS A 88 -6.10 4.71 8.79
N GLY A 89 -6.95 5.06 7.82
CA GLY A 89 -7.12 6.42 7.30
C GLY A 89 -5.95 6.93 6.47
N LEU A 90 -5.10 6.02 5.97
CA LEU A 90 -3.86 6.32 5.22
C LEU A 90 -4.08 6.44 3.71
N ILE A 91 -5.16 5.84 3.19
CA ILE A 91 -5.55 5.94 1.78
C ILE A 91 -6.52 7.11 1.62
N ASP A 92 -6.33 7.88 0.56
CA ASP A 92 -7.30 8.86 0.06
C ASP A 92 -8.28 8.12 -0.86
N GLU A 93 -9.56 8.16 -0.52
CA GLU A 93 -10.63 7.63 -1.38
C GLU A 93 -10.98 8.71 -2.40
N SER A 94 -10.43 8.60 -3.62
CA SER A 94 -10.76 9.47 -4.75
C SER A 94 -11.60 8.72 -5.78
#